data_AF-A0A4P9W6T2-F1
#
_entry.id   AF-A0A4P9W6T2-F1
#
_cell.length_a   1.000
_cell.length_b   1.000
_cell.length_c   1.000
_cell.angle_alpha   90.00
_cell.angle_beta   90.00
_cell.angle_gamma   90.00
#
_symmetry.space_group_name_H-M   'P 1'
#
loop_
_entity.id
_entity.type
_entity.pdbx_description
1 polymer ?
#
loop_
_entity_poly.entity_id
_entity_poly.type
_entity_poly.pdbx_seq_one_letter_code
_entity_poly.pdbx_strand_id
1 'polypeptide(L)'
;AWRYLKLRPGRTGEGGPGDFVLESGSDDDGERWAGARVLRVLEEEGVVDGCAVVSRWWGGEMLGPVRFAHIENSARDAVRR
;
A
#
# COMPACT_ATOMS: atom_id res chain seq x y z
N ALA A 1 3.31 -0.56 -1.96
CA ALA A 1 1.88 -0.53 -2.36
C ALA A 1 1.42 0.92 -2.46
N TRP A 2 0.36 1.18 -3.22
CA TRP A 2 -0.15 2.53 -3.47
C TRP A 2 -1.67 2.52 -3.61
N ARG A 3 -2.29 3.67 -3.31
CA ARG A 3 -3.71 3.97 -3.52
C ARG A 3 -3.82 5.44 -3.96
N TYR A 4 -4.51 5.71 -5.07
CA TYR A 4 -4.68 7.07 -5.57
C TYR A 4 -5.99 7.25 -6.34
N LEU A 5 -6.51 8.47 -6.35
CA LEU A 5 -7.65 8.88 -7.16
C LEU A 5 -7.19 9.11 -8.59
N LYS A 6 -7.68 8.26 -9.49
CA LYS A 6 -7.45 8.39 -10.93
C LYS A 6 -8.63 9.11 -11.57
N LEU A 7 -8.32 10.15 -12.33
CA LEU A 7 -9.31 10.85 -13.14
C LEU A 7 -9.85 9.90 -14.22
N ARG A 8 -11.19 9.79 -14.33
CA ARG A 8 -11.83 8.98 -15.37
C ARG A 8 -11.58 9.61 -16.74
N PRO A 9 -11.41 8.79 -17.81
CA PRO A 9 -11.25 9.32 -19.16
C PRO A 9 -12.40 10.26 -19.54
N GLY A 10 -12.06 11.41 -20.14
CA GLY A 10 -13.03 12.42 -20.58
C GLY A 10 -13.65 13.26 -19.46
N ARG A 11 -13.18 13.14 -18.22
CA ARG A 11 -13.57 14.01 -17.10
C ARG A 11 -12.52 15.10 -16.87
N THR A 12 -12.92 16.18 -16.22
CA THR A 12 -12.04 17.33 -15.91
C THR A 12 -11.60 17.37 -14.44
N GLY A 13 -12.32 16.66 -13.55
CA GLY A 13 -12.08 16.70 -12.11
C GLY A 13 -12.85 17.81 -11.40
N GLU A 14 -13.52 18.68 -12.15
CA GLU A 14 -14.36 19.76 -11.62
C GLU A 14 -15.79 19.27 -11.29
N GLY A 15 -16.20 18.12 -11.83
CA GLY A 15 -17.53 17.53 -11.63
C GLY A 15 -17.75 16.89 -10.26
N GLY A 16 -16.78 17.01 -9.35
CA GLY A 16 -16.82 16.43 -8.01
C GLY A 16 -16.38 14.96 -7.96
N PRO A 17 -16.69 14.23 -6.87
CA PRO A 17 -16.13 12.89 -6.61
C PRO A 17 -16.41 11.85 -7.69
N GLY A 18 -17.50 12.00 -8.46
CA GLY A 18 -17.86 11.08 -9.54
C GLY A 18 -16.90 11.07 -10.73
N ASP A 19 -16.06 12.11 -10.86
CA ASP A 19 -15.04 12.20 -11.90
C ASP A 19 -13.84 11.27 -11.65
N PHE A 20 -13.72 10.74 -10.43
CA PHE A 20 -12.58 9.93 -10.02
C PHE A 20 -12.96 8.46 -9.80
N VAL A 21 -11.94 7.61 -9.85
CA VAL A 21 -11.99 6.22 -9.40
C VAL A 21 -10.78 5.98 -8.52
N LEU A 22 -10.98 5.31 -7.38
CA LEU A 22 -9.85 4.87 -6.57
C LEU A 22 -9.16 3.70 -7.29
N GLU A 23 -7.90 3.87 -7.62
CA GLU A 23 -7.02 2.81 -8.14
C GLU A 23 -6.01 2.42 -7.05
N SER A 24 -5.71 1.13 -6.95
CA SER A 24 -4.75 0.59 -5.99
C SER A 24 -3.86 -0.47 -6.62
N GLY A 25 -2.69 -0.68 -6.03
CA GLY A 25 -1.76 -1.69 -6.49
C GLY A 25 -0.60 -1.94 -5.53
N SER A 26 0.15 -3.01 -5.81
CA SER A 26 1.32 -3.39 -5.03
C SER A 26 2.33 -4.14 -5.87
N ASP A 27 3.58 -4.09 -5.42
CA ASP A 27 4.68 -4.92 -5.90
C ASP A 27 5.30 -5.63 -4.69
N ASP A 28 5.68 -6.89 -4.87
CA ASP A 28 6.34 -7.71 -3.85
C ASP A 28 7.84 -7.44 -3.76
N ASP A 29 8.45 -6.86 -4.79
CA ASP A 29 9.88 -6.51 -4.86
C ASP A 29 10.82 -7.64 -4.36
N GLY A 30 10.54 -8.87 -4.81
CA GLY A 30 11.32 -10.07 -4.47
C GLY A 30 10.90 -10.79 -3.18
N GLU A 31 10.09 -10.19 -2.31
CA GLU A 31 9.51 -10.86 -1.14
C GLU A 31 8.05 -11.23 -1.43
N ARG A 32 7.84 -12.44 -1.97
CA ARG A 32 6.51 -12.92 -2.38
C ARG A 32 5.46 -12.74 -1.28
N TRP A 33 4.31 -12.20 -1.64
CA TRP A 33 3.16 -11.87 -0.79
C TRP A 33 3.30 -10.63 0.09
N ALA A 34 4.45 -9.94 0.09
CA ALA A 34 4.64 -8.75 0.92
C ALA A 34 3.83 -7.55 0.41
N GLY A 35 3.80 -7.32 -0.90
CA GLY A 35 3.14 -6.18 -1.52
C GLY A 35 1.64 -6.15 -1.23
N ALA A 36 0.97 -7.29 -1.42
CA ALA A 36 -0.46 -7.42 -1.14
C ALA A 36 -0.81 -7.17 0.34
N ARG A 37 0.10 -7.54 1.26
CA ARG A 37 -0.08 -7.26 2.69
C ARG A 37 0.05 -5.79 3.03
N VAL A 38 1.02 -5.09 2.45
CA VAL A 38 1.14 -3.63 2.60
C VAL A 38 -0.09 -2.93 2.00
N LEU A 39 -0.59 -3.39 0.85
CA LEU A 39 -1.81 -2.85 0.26
C LEU A 39 -3.02 -3.02 1.19
N ARG A 40 -3.21 -4.22 1.77
CA ARG A 40 -4.26 -4.46 2.76
C ARG A 40 -4.21 -3.48 3.91
N VAL A 41 -3.01 -3.18 4.42
CA VAL A 41 -2.85 -2.16 5.47
C VAL A 41 -3.30 -0.78 4.98
N LEU A 42 -2.90 -0.36 3.78
CA LEU A 42 -3.36 0.91 3.22
C LEU A 42 -4.88 0.97 3.09
N GLU A 43 -5.53 -0.13 2.71
CA GLU A 43 -6.98 -0.28 2.61
C GLU A 43 -7.67 -0.16 3.97
N GLU A 44 -7.21 -0.92 4.97
CA GLU A 44 -7.72 -0.92 6.35
C GLU A 44 -7.59 0.45 7.02
N GLU A 45 -6.50 1.17 6.79
CA GLU A 45 -6.24 2.50 7.35
C GLU A 45 -6.87 3.63 6.53
N GLY A 46 -7.56 3.33 5.43
CA GLY A 46 -8.27 4.35 4.64
C GLY A 46 -7.37 5.32 3.87
N VAL A 47 -6.11 4.98 3.63
CA VAL A 47 -5.15 5.84 2.90
C VAL A 47 -5.59 6.08 1.45
N VAL A 48 -5.69 7.35 1.05
CA VAL A 48 -5.99 7.78 -0.32
C VAL A 48 -4.93 8.79 -0.76
N ASP A 49 -4.56 8.76 -2.05
CA ASP A 49 -3.52 9.60 -2.65
C ASP A 49 -2.16 9.45 -1.95
N GLY A 50 -1.76 8.20 -1.71
CA GLY A 50 -0.53 7.86 -1.01
C GLY A 50 0.06 6.52 -1.40
N CYS A 51 1.33 6.33 -1.06
CA CYS A 51 2.02 5.06 -1.18
C CYS A 51 2.82 4.74 0.07
N ALA A 52 3.04 3.45 0.31
CA ALA A 52 3.91 2.95 1.35
C ALA A 52 4.92 1.97 0.76
N VAL A 53 6.18 2.14 1.15
CA VAL A 53 7.31 1.30 0.80
C VAL A 53 7.87 0.74 2.10
N VAL A 54 7.99 -0.58 2.18
CA VAL A 54 8.59 -1.25 3.34
C VAL A 54 9.89 -1.89 2.89
N SER A 55 11.01 -1.39 3.39
CA SER A 55 12.31 -2.04 3.23
C SER A 55 12.53 -3.04 4.36
N ARG A 56 13.05 -4.22 4.01
CA ARG A 56 13.45 -5.26 4.97
C ARG A 56 14.89 -5.65 4.72
N TRP A 57 15.69 -5.70 5.79
CA TRP A 57 17.08 -6.16 5.73
C TRP A 57 17.22 -7.59 6.29
N TRP A 58 18.08 -8.42 5.69
CA TRP A 58 18.41 -9.73 6.22
C TRP A 58 19.41 -9.62 7.38
N GLY A 59 18.96 -9.97 8.59
CA GLY A 59 19.76 -9.87 9.81
C GLY A 59 20.63 -11.10 10.15
N GLY A 60 20.68 -12.13 9.29
CA GLY A 60 21.40 -13.37 9.57
C GLY A 60 20.52 -14.55 10.00
N GLU A 61 19.23 -14.33 10.28
CA GLU A 61 18.29 -15.36 10.71
C GLU A 61 17.03 -15.42 9.84
N MET A 62 16.55 -16.65 9.57
CA MET A 62 15.32 -16.89 8.85
C MET A 62 14.10 -16.68 9.75
N LEU A 63 13.51 -15.49 9.66
CA LEU A 63 12.28 -15.15 10.37
C LEU A 63 11.07 -16.04 9.98
N GLY A 64 11.10 -16.72 8.84
CA GLY A 64 9.96 -17.52 8.39
C GLY A 64 8.70 -16.65 8.26
N PRO A 65 7.49 -17.16 8.58
CA PRO A 65 6.24 -16.42 8.40
C PRO A 65 6.11 -15.15 9.23
N VAL A 66 6.81 -15.03 10.38
CA VAL A 66 6.65 -13.85 11.27
C VAL A 66 7.08 -12.55 10.59
N ARG A 67 7.99 -12.61 9.60
CA ARG A 67 8.44 -11.46 8.80
C ARG A 67 7.28 -10.63 8.24
N PHE A 68 6.17 -11.28 7.92
CA PHE A 68 5.02 -10.61 7.34
C PHE A 68 4.26 -9.77 8.36
N ALA A 69 4.21 -10.18 9.63
CA ALA A 69 3.69 -9.34 10.69
C ALA A 69 4.57 -8.08 10.88
N HIS A 70 5.89 -8.22 10.78
CA HIS A 70 6.79 -7.06 10.79
C HIS A 70 6.51 -6.10 9.63
N ILE A 71 6.32 -6.62 8.41
CA ILE A 71 6.02 -5.80 7.23
C ILE A 71 4.70 -5.04 7.42
N GLU A 72 3.64 -5.72 7.86
CA GLU A 72 2.33 -5.11 8.09
C GLU A 72 2.37 -4.06 9.20
N ASN A 73 3.03 -4.36 10.32
CA ASN A 73 3.14 -3.43 11.45
C ASN A 73 3.97 -2.19 11.08
N SER A 74 5.09 -2.35 10.37
CA SER A 74 5.88 -1.21 9.89
C SER A 74 5.08 -0.31 8.96
N ALA A 75 4.30 -0.89 8.03
CA ALA A 75 3.42 -0.12 7.15
C ALA A 75 2.33 0.63 7.95
N ARG A 76 1.69 -0.06 8.90
CA ARG A 76 0.60 0.49 9.72
C ARG A 76 1.08 1.64 10.58
N ASP A 77 2.22 1.48 11.23
CA ASP A 77 2.84 2.52 12.06
C ASP A 77 3.23 3.74 11.24
N ALA A 78 3.64 3.55 9.98
CA ALA A 78 4.03 4.65 9.10
C ALA A 78 2.84 5.50 8.65
N VAL A 79 1.68 4.89 8.39
CA VAL A 79 0.50 5.62 7.85
C VAL A 79 -0.45 6.17 8.92
N ARG A 80 -0.29 5.75 10.17
CA ARG A 80 -1.06 6.26 11.32
C ARG A 80 -0.44 7.49 12.00
N ARG A 81 0.82 7.81 11.70
CA ARG A 81 1.55 8.95 12.26
C ARG A 81 1.35 10.19 11.42
#